data_AF-A0A6P0ZY46-F1
#
_entry.id   AF-A0A6P0ZY46-F1
#
_cell.length_a   1.000
_cell.length_b   1.000
_cell.length_c   1.000
_cell.angle_alpha   90.00
_cell.angle_beta   90.00
_cell.angle_gamma   90.00
#
_symmetry.space_group_name_H-M   'P 1'
#
loop_
_entity.id
_entity.type
_entity.pdbx_description
1 polymer ?
#
loop_
_entity_poly.entity_id
_entity_poly.type
_entity_poly.pdbx_seq_one_letter_code
_entity_poly.pdbx_strand_id
1 'polypeptide(L)'
;MTKLHTSENLTIDADEFDKVLKDMETHSISTIKGETTSPLPRYISVYLVQPEIPQAIPNDFQDNLKSYYQQDVLSWNNNRENELTIVTDQKLNNNISDSDWTQKLKTMEETDIANATARIQNSYAQIREQGNKHPEQRSSLIKFAQTLSNFQSTILNYMVDFMRTIALKIFEWASKAFTFIKNAANSVVNFVKSWF
;
A
#
# COMPACT_ATOMS: atom_id res chain seq x y z
N MET A 1 -15.95 19.03 48.78
CA MET A 1 -14.65 18.52 48.31
C MET A 1 -14.91 17.38 47.35
N THR A 2 -15.03 17.70 46.06
CA THR A 2 -15.24 16.71 45.00
C THR A 2 -13.87 16.22 44.55
N LYS A 3 -13.59 14.93 44.70
CA LYS A 3 -12.32 14.32 44.29
C LYS A 3 -12.14 14.54 42.78
N LEU A 4 -11.05 15.20 42.41
CA LEU A 4 -10.51 15.21 41.06
C LEU A 4 -10.24 13.76 40.65
N HIS A 5 -10.93 13.26 39.62
CA HIS A 5 -10.49 12.07 38.91
C HIS A 5 -9.16 12.42 38.25
N THR A 6 -8.09 11.84 38.78
CA THR A 6 -6.78 11.76 38.15
C THR A 6 -6.96 11.17 36.75
N SER A 7 -6.46 11.87 35.72
CA SER A 7 -6.42 11.38 34.34
C SER A 7 -5.55 10.13 34.30
N GLU A 8 -6.17 8.95 34.30
CA GLU A 8 -5.48 7.72 33.95
C GLU A 8 -5.02 7.85 32.50
N ASN A 9 -3.74 7.60 32.24
CA ASN A 9 -3.20 7.39 30.90
C ASN A 9 -3.99 6.24 30.25
N LEU A 10 -5.04 6.58 29.50
CA LEU A 10 -5.85 5.63 28.75
C LEU A 10 -5.06 5.19 27.52
N THR A 11 -4.14 4.25 27.75
CA THR A 11 -3.49 3.50 26.69
C THR A 11 -4.55 2.67 25.97
N ILE A 12 -4.63 2.78 24.63
CA ILE A 12 -5.51 1.94 23.81
C ILE A 12 -5.21 0.48 24.14
N ASP A 13 -6.23 -0.31 24.50
CA ASP A 13 -6.03 -1.71 24.82
C ASP A 13 -5.64 -2.53 23.58
N ALA A 14 -5.12 -3.74 23.80
CA ALA A 14 -4.54 -4.52 22.71
C ALA A 14 -5.60 -4.99 21.70
N ASP A 15 -6.79 -5.35 22.18
CA ASP A 15 -7.86 -5.88 21.35
C ASP A 15 -8.44 -4.77 20.45
N GLU A 16 -8.59 -3.58 21.01
CA GLU A 16 -9.04 -2.39 20.27
C GLU A 16 -8.00 -1.96 19.22
N PHE A 17 -6.71 -1.95 19.59
CA PHE A 17 -5.61 -1.65 18.66
C PHE A 17 -5.56 -2.65 17.49
N ASP A 18 -5.62 -3.96 17.78
CA ASP A 18 -5.58 -5.00 16.76
C ASP A 18 -6.79 -4.94 15.83
N LYS A 19 -7.98 -4.67 16.38
CA LYS A 19 -9.20 -4.51 15.59
C LYS A 19 -9.10 -3.35 14.61
N VAL A 20 -8.67 -2.17 15.08
CA VAL A 20 -8.53 -0.98 14.21
C VAL A 20 -7.52 -1.25 13.10
N LEU A 21 -6.36 -1.83 13.41
CA LEU A 21 -5.37 -2.16 12.40
C LEU A 21 -5.88 -3.22 11.42
N LYS A 22 -6.66 -4.20 11.86
CA LYS A 22 -7.23 -5.22 10.98
C LYS A 22 -8.27 -4.64 10.00
N ASP A 23 -9.09 -3.71 10.46
CA ASP A 23 -10.06 -3.02 9.62
C ASP A 23 -9.34 -2.20 8.53
N MET A 24 -8.27 -1.49 8.89
CA MET A 24 -7.48 -0.70 7.95
C MET A 24 -6.67 -1.57 6.97
N GLU A 25 -6.11 -2.70 7.43
CA GLU A 25 -5.47 -3.72 6.59
C GLU A 25 -6.46 -4.23 5.54
N THR A 26 -7.66 -4.62 5.98
CA THR A 26 -8.73 -5.14 5.11
C THR A 26 -9.16 -4.09 4.09
N HIS A 27 -9.30 -2.84 4.50
CA HIS A 27 -9.65 -1.73 3.61
C HIS A 27 -8.61 -1.49 2.52
N SER A 28 -7.33 -1.40 2.88
CA SER A 28 -6.23 -1.25 1.91
C SER A 28 -6.23 -2.40 0.88
N ILE A 29 -6.40 -3.64 1.34
CA ILE A 29 -6.40 -4.82 0.45
C ILE A 29 -7.59 -4.82 -0.52
N SER A 30 -8.80 -4.58 -0.01
CA SER A 30 -10.01 -4.50 -0.83
C SER A 30 -9.90 -3.41 -1.90
N THR A 31 -9.31 -2.26 -1.54
CA THR A 31 -9.11 -1.15 -2.49
C THR A 31 -8.23 -1.57 -3.67
N ILE A 32 -7.10 -2.24 -3.42
CA ILE A 32 -6.19 -2.71 -4.47
C ILE A 32 -6.83 -3.78 -5.37
N LYS A 33 -7.66 -4.62 -4.78
CA LYS A 33 -8.45 -5.60 -5.53
C LYS A 33 -9.57 -4.96 -6.37
N GLY A 34 -9.82 -3.66 -6.21
CA GLY A 34 -10.90 -2.95 -6.90
C GLY A 34 -12.29 -3.24 -6.33
N GLU A 35 -12.37 -3.69 -5.07
CA GLU A 35 -13.63 -4.00 -4.40
C GLU A 35 -14.30 -2.70 -3.92
N THR A 36 -15.48 -2.37 -4.44
CA THR A 36 -16.16 -1.07 -4.24
C THR A 36 -16.90 -0.91 -2.90
N THR A 37 -16.91 -1.94 -2.05
CA THR A 37 -17.76 -1.99 -0.85
C THR A 37 -17.01 -2.00 0.47
N SER A 38 -15.70 -1.75 0.47
CA SER A 38 -14.97 -1.70 1.74
C SER A 38 -15.38 -0.46 2.53
N PRO A 39 -16.06 -0.60 3.69
CA PRO A 39 -16.39 0.56 4.49
C PRO A 39 -15.09 1.20 4.96
N LEU A 40 -14.88 2.48 4.61
CA LEU A 40 -13.91 3.31 5.33
C LEU A 40 -14.14 3.08 6.82
N PRO A 41 -13.12 2.75 7.63
CA PRO A 41 -13.32 2.56 9.05
C PRO A 41 -13.91 3.85 9.62
N ARG A 42 -15.22 3.86 9.90
CA ARG A 42 -15.94 4.98 10.56
C ARG A 42 -15.35 5.31 11.94
N TYR A 43 -14.43 4.48 12.43
CA TYR A 43 -13.78 4.57 13.73
C TYR A 43 -12.64 5.60 13.81
N ILE A 44 -12.18 6.17 12.69
CA ILE A 44 -11.07 7.14 12.69
C ILE A 44 -11.41 8.41 13.49
N SER A 45 -12.67 8.84 13.51
CA SER A 45 -13.07 10.11 14.14
C SER A 45 -13.03 10.11 15.67
N VAL A 46 -13.10 8.94 16.33
CA VAL A 46 -13.18 8.86 17.81
C VAL A 46 -11.79 8.94 18.46
N TYR A 47 -10.76 8.33 17.86
CA TYR A 47 -9.40 8.32 18.43
C TYR A 47 -8.58 9.59 18.11
N LEU A 48 -9.13 10.52 17.32
CA LEU A 48 -8.50 11.81 17.00
C LEU A 48 -8.71 12.86 18.10
N VAL A 49 -9.53 12.59 19.12
CA VAL A 49 -10.05 13.61 20.07
C VAL A 49 -9.40 13.56 21.47
N GLN A 50 -8.35 12.77 21.72
CA GLN A 50 -7.61 12.84 22.99
C GLN A 50 -6.11 13.20 22.81
N PRO A 51 -5.63 14.36 23.34
CA PRO A 51 -4.23 14.82 23.32
C PRO A 51 -3.49 14.43 24.64
N GLU A 52 -2.16 14.49 24.81
CA GLU A 52 -1.33 15.71 24.77
C GLU A 52 0.14 15.57 24.33
N ILE A 53 0.72 14.38 24.20
CA ILE A 53 2.02 14.21 23.50
C ILE A 53 2.01 12.86 22.78
N PRO A 54 1.93 12.81 21.43
CA PRO A 54 2.18 11.58 20.70
C PRO A 54 3.58 11.09 21.10
N GLN A 55 3.68 9.93 21.74
CA GLN A 55 4.98 9.27 21.90
C GLN A 55 5.50 9.01 20.49
N ALA A 56 6.68 9.55 20.21
CA ALA A 56 7.27 9.46 18.89
C ALA A 56 7.50 7.99 18.57
N ILE A 57 7.03 7.56 17.39
CA ILE A 57 7.37 6.25 16.87
C ILE A 57 8.88 6.27 16.60
N PRO A 58 9.64 5.26 17.03
CA PRO A 58 11.07 5.21 16.78
C PRO A 58 11.41 5.44 15.30
N ASN A 59 12.40 6.29 15.03
CA ASN A 59 12.76 6.66 13.66
C ASN A 59 13.25 5.46 12.87
N ASP A 60 13.95 4.53 13.50
CA ASP A 60 14.41 3.28 12.90
C ASP A 60 13.25 2.40 12.42
N PHE A 61 12.13 2.35 13.16
CA PHE A 61 10.93 1.66 12.71
C PHE A 61 10.34 2.31 11.43
N GLN A 62 10.25 3.65 11.42
CA GLN A 62 9.75 4.39 10.25
C GLN A 62 10.68 4.25 9.04
N ASP A 63 11.99 4.33 9.26
CA ASP A 63 13.03 4.20 8.24
C ASP A 63 13.11 2.78 7.66
N ASN A 64 12.90 1.75 8.49
CA ASN A 64 12.85 0.36 8.03
C ASN A 64 11.65 0.12 7.11
N LEU A 65 10.47 0.62 7.47
CA LEU A 65 9.29 0.54 6.59
C LEU A 65 9.51 1.33 5.30
N LYS A 66 10.08 2.55 5.38
CA LYS A 66 10.46 3.35 4.22
C LYS A 66 11.38 2.59 3.28
N SER A 67 12.47 2.05 3.80
CA SER A 67 13.48 1.31 3.02
C SER A 67 12.86 0.08 2.36
N TYR A 68 12.01 -0.64 3.09
CA TYR A 68 11.26 -1.79 2.57
C TYR A 68 10.42 -1.40 1.36
N TYR A 69 9.60 -0.34 1.44
CA TYR A 69 8.78 0.13 0.31
C TYR A 69 9.63 0.63 -0.85
N GLN A 70 10.72 1.32 -0.59
CA GLN A 70 11.61 1.83 -1.64
C GLN A 70 12.24 0.69 -2.44
N GLN A 71 12.83 -0.30 -1.77
CA GLN A 71 13.46 -1.45 -2.43
C GLN A 71 12.44 -2.26 -3.23
N ASP A 72 11.27 -2.46 -2.67
CA ASP A 72 10.22 -3.25 -3.27
C ASP A 72 9.60 -2.59 -4.52
N VAL A 73 9.36 -1.27 -4.49
CA VAL A 73 8.94 -0.50 -5.68
C VAL A 73 10.00 -0.55 -6.78
N LEU A 74 11.29 -0.43 -6.41
CA LEU A 74 12.39 -0.53 -7.37
C LEU A 74 12.48 -1.93 -7.99
N SER A 75 12.32 -2.98 -7.17
CA SER A 75 12.30 -4.36 -7.65
C SER A 75 11.11 -4.62 -8.58
N TRP A 76 9.92 -4.16 -8.20
CA TRP A 76 8.74 -4.24 -9.05
C TRP A 76 8.97 -3.55 -10.39
N ASN A 77 9.49 -2.32 -10.39
CA ASN A 77 9.73 -1.59 -11.63
C ASN A 77 10.67 -2.34 -12.58
N ASN A 78 11.80 -2.82 -12.06
CA ASN A 78 12.78 -3.54 -12.87
C ASN A 78 12.20 -4.84 -13.46
N ASN A 79 11.42 -5.59 -12.67
CA ASN A 79 10.80 -6.82 -13.14
C ASN A 79 9.71 -6.54 -14.18
N ARG A 80 8.84 -5.55 -13.90
CA ARG A 80 7.68 -5.23 -14.74
C ARG A 80 8.10 -4.60 -16.07
N GLU A 81 9.13 -3.76 -16.08
CA GLU A 81 9.73 -3.23 -17.32
C GLU A 81 10.20 -4.37 -18.23
N ASN A 82 10.95 -5.34 -17.69
CA ASN A 82 11.45 -6.47 -18.46
C ASN A 82 10.33 -7.39 -18.99
N GLU A 83 9.39 -7.77 -18.12
CA GLU A 83 8.27 -8.65 -18.49
C GLU A 83 7.37 -8.02 -19.57
N LEU A 84 7.05 -6.73 -19.42
CA LEU A 84 6.26 -6.00 -20.41
C LEU A 84 7.01 -5.86 -21.73
N THR A 85 8.33 -5.64 -21.71
CA THR A 85 9.16 -5.62 -22.94
C THR A 85 9.02 -6.93 -23.70
N ILE A 86 9.30 -8.05 -23.01
CA ILE A 86 9.30 -9.39 -23.62
C ILE A 86 7.93 -9.71 -24.22
N VAL A 87 6.87 -9.50 -23.45
CA VAL A 87 5.52 -9.84 -23.90
C VAL A 87 5.12 -8.92 -25.06
N THR A 88 5.54 -7.64 -25.05
CA THR A 88 5.22 -6.68 -26.14
C THR A 88 5.93 -7.06 -27.42
N ASP A 89 7.21 -7.43 -27.34
CA ASP A 89 7.97 -7.90 -28.49
C ASP A 89 7.38 -9.19 -29.07
N GLN A 90 6.94 -10.12 -28.20
CA GLN A 90 6.23 -11.31 -28.64
C GLN A 90 4.96 -10.95 -29.42
N LYS A 91 4.20 -9.95 -28.96
CA LYS A 91 2.98 -9.52 -29.62
C LYS A 91 3.24 -8.83 -30.96
N LEU A 92 4.18 -7.88 -31.00
CA LEU A 92 4.52 -7.13 -32.21
C LEU A 92 5.08 -8.02 -33.33
N ASN A 93 5.82 -9.07 -32.95
CA ASN A 93 6.33 -10.06 -33.89
C ASN A 93 5.32 -11.15 -34.25
N ASN A 94 4.06 -11.03 -33.82
CA ASN A 94 2.99 -12.02 -34.01
C ASN A 94 3.32 -13.43 -33.47
N ASN A 95 4.21 -13.52 -32.47
CA ASN A 95 4.58 -14.79 -31.83
C ASN A 95 3.53 -15.29 -30.81
N ILE A 96 2.59 -14.43 -30.42
CA ILE A 96 1.49 -14.76 -29.50
C ILE A 96 0.16 -14.19 -30.01
N SER A 97 -0.94 -14.88 -29.70
CA SER A 97 -2.29 -14.42 -30.05
C SER A 97 -2.72 -13.23 -29.18
N ASP A 98 -3.81 -12.55 -29.57
CA ASP A 98 -4.46 -11.56 -28.70
C ASP A 98 -4.90 -12.17 -27.36
N SER A 99 -5.40 -13.40 -27.39
CA SER A 99 -5.83 -14.09 -26.17
C SER A 99 -4.66 -14.39 -25.23
N ASP A 100 -3.52 -14.83 -25.77
CA ASP A 100 -2.31 -15.10 -25.00
C ASP A 100 -1.73 -13.81 -24.42
N TRP A 101 -1.75 -12.73 -25.20
CA TRP A 101 -1.37 -11.40 -24.75
C TRP A 101 -2.21 -10.96 -23.54
N THR A 102 -3.54 -10.98 -23.68
CA THR A 102 -4.47 -10.61 -22.60
C THR A 102 -4.27 -11.49 -21.37
N GLN A 103 -4.10 -12.80 -21.54
CA GLN A 103 -3.88 -13.72 -20.43
C GLN A 103 -2.57 -13.42 -19.69
N LYS A 104 -1.48 -13.15 -20.42
CA LYS A 104 -0.19 -12.77 -19.80
C LYS A 104 -0.32 -11.49 -18.99
N LEU A 105 -0.97 -10.45 -19.51
CA LEU A 105 -1.17 -9.21 -18.78
C LEU A 105 -2.05 -9.39 -17.54
N LYS A 106 -3.10 -10.22 -17.63
CA LYS A 106 -3.94 -10.56 -16.49
C LYS A 106 -3.15 -11.26 -15.39
N THR A 107 -2.30 -12.22 -15.76
CA THR A 107 -1.43 -12.91 -14.79
C THR A 107 -0.43 -11.95 -14.13
N MET A 108 0.08 -10.96 -14.88
CA MET A 108 0.92 -9.89 -14.31
C MET A 108 0.14 -9.03 -13.30
N GLU A 109 -1.09 -8.63 -13.62
CA GLU A 109 -1.98 -7.90 -12.70
C GLU A 109 -2.26 -8.71 -11.42
N GLU A 110 -2.64 -9.98 -11.56
CA GLU A 110 -2.91 -10.88 -10.42
C GLU A 110 -1.68 -11.03 -9.51
N THR A 111 -0.49 -11.12 -10.10
CA THR A 111 0.79 -11.16 -9.37
C THR A 111 1.04 -9.85 -8.62
N ASP A 112 0.76 -8.71 -9.24
CA ASP A 112 0.91 -7.39 -8.60
C ASP A 112 -0.06 -7.20 -7.44
N ILE A 113 -1.31 -7.64 -7.59
CA ILE A 113 -2.31 -7.64 -6.50
C ILE A 113 -1.84 -8.53 -5.34
N ALA A 114 -1.31 -9.73 -5.62
CA ALA A 114 -0.82 -10.65 -4.59
C ALA A 114 0.37 -10.04 -3.83
N ASN A 115 1.34 -9.49 -4.54
CA ASN A 115 2.50 -8.83 -3.95
C ASN A 115 2.08 -7.61 -3.11
N ALA A 116 1.20 -6.76 -3.64
CA ALA A 116 0.63 -5.62 -2.93
C ALA A 116 -0.09 -6.03 -1.63
N THR A 117 -0.88 -7.11 -1.69
CA THR A 117 -1.57 -7.68 -0.51
C THR A 117 -0.57 -8.11 0.56
N ALA A 118 0.48 -8.86 0.17
CA ALA A 118 1.50 -9.33 1.10
C ALA A 118 2.25 -8.17 1.78
N ARG A 119 2.56 -7.09 1.04
CA ARG A 119 3.22 -5.90 1.57
C ARG A 119 2.37 -5.20 2.63
N ILE A 120 1.08 -5.03 2.36
CA ILE A 120 0.13 -4.45 3.32
C ILE A 120 0.11 -5.29 4.60
N GLN A 121 -0.09 -6.61 4.45
CA GLN A 121 -0.15 -7.52 5.60
C GLN A 121 1.12 -7.45 6.44
N ASN A 122 2.30 -7.44 5.80
CA ASN A 122 3.58 -7.32 6.49
C ASN A 122 3.71 -5.99 7.25
N SER A 123 3.34 -4.86 6.64
CA SER A 123 3.39 -3.56 7.34
C SER A 123 2.48 -3.51 8.56
N TYR A 124 1.23 -4.00 8.44
CA TYR A 124 0.32 -4.06 9.58
C TYR A 124 0.77 -5.06 10.65
N ALA A 125 1.42 -6.16 10.27
CA ALA A 125 2.04 -7.07 11.23
C ALA A 125 3.17 -6.40 12.03
N GLN A 126 4.04 -5.64 11.37
CA GLN A 126 5.12 -4.88 12.03
C GLN A 126 4.57 -3.78 12.95
N ILE A 127 3.52 -3.06 12.52
CA ILE A 127 2.85 -2.05 13.36
C ILE A 127 2.22 -2.72 14.60
N ARG A 128 1.57 -3.89 14.44
CA ARG A 128 1.03 -4.66 15.56
C ARG A 128 2.12 -5.08 16.55
N GLU A 129 3.22 -5.63 16.03
CA GLU A 129 4.36 -6.02 16.86
C GLU A 129 4.91 -4.84 17.66
N GLN A 130 5.08 -3.68 17.01
CA GLN A 130 5.54 -2.46 17.67
C GLN A 130 4.57 -2.00 18.77
N GLY A 131 3.26 -1.99 18.50
CA GLY A 131 2.26 -1.58 19.49
C GLY A 131 2.07 -2.60 20.62
N ASN A 132 2.44 -3.86 20.42
CA ASN A 132 2.45 -4.87 21.48
C ASN A 132 3.67 -4.73 22.40
N LYS A 133 4.84 -4.37 21.85
CA LYS A 133 6.04 -4.06 22.63
C LYS A 133 5.94 -2.71 23.35
N HIS A 134 5.26 -1.76 22.73
CA HIS A 134 5.11 -0.38 23.19
C HIS A 134 3.64 0.05 23.23
N PRO A 135 2.85 -0.44 24.21
CA PRO A 135 1.45 -0.08 24.34
C PRO A 135 1.21 1.43 24.34
N GLU A 136 2.10 2.20 24.96
CA GLU A 136 2.08 3.66 25.01
C GLU A 136 2.16 4.34 23.63
N GLN A 137 2.64 3.63 22.60
CA GLN A 137 2.76 4.15 21.23
C GLN A 137 1.54 3.81 20.35
N ARG A 138 0.60 2.98 20.81
CA ARG A 138 -0.53 2.48 19.99
C ARG A 138 -1.33 3.58 19.29
N SER A 139 -1.61 4.69 19.97
CA SER A 139 -2.33 5.83 19.37
C SER A 139 -1.53 6.49 18.22
N SER A 140 -0.22 6.71 18.42
CA SER A 140 0.67 7.21 17.37
C SER A 140 0.76 6.22 16.21
N LEU A 141 0.84 4.92 16.50
CA LEU A 141 0.92 3.85 15.50
C LEU A 141 -0.36 3.74 14.67
N ILE A 142 -1.55 3.95 15.25
CA ILE A 142 -2.81 4.02 14.48
C ILE A 142 -2.78 5.20 13.50
N LYS A 143 -2.34 6.39 13.95
CA LYS A 143 -2.22 7.57 13.06
C LYS A 143 -1.20 7.35 11.94
N PHE A 144 -0.07 6.73 12.26
CA PHE A 144 0.92 6.35 11.27
C PHE A 144 0.34 5.32 10.29
N ALA A 145 -0.37 4.30 10.76
CA ALA A 145 -1.04 3.31 9.92
C ALA A 145 -2.06 3.95 8.98
N GLN A 146 -2.76 5.02 9.38
CA GLN A 146 -3.71 5.74 8.51
C GLN A 146 -2.97 6.44 7.38
N THR A 147 -1.88 7.11 7.72
CA THR A 147 -1.00 7.78 6.75
C THR A 147 -0.43 6.75 5.78
N LEU A 148 0.06 5.61 6.30
CA LEU A 148 0.56 4.49 5.50
C LEU A 148 -0.52 3.85 4.62
N SER A 149 -1.75 3.67 5.11
CA SER A 149 -2.87 3.13 4.34
C SER A 149 -3.20 4.00 3.13
N ASN A 150 -3.20 5.32 3.31
CA ASN A 150 -3.40 6.27 2.21
C ASN A 150 -2.26 6.21 1.19
N PHE A 151 -1.03 6.09 1.65
CA PHE A 151 0.15 5.91 0.81
C PHE A 151 0.10 4.61 0.00
N GLN A 152 -0.16 3.48 0.68
CA GLN A 152 -0.34 2.17 0.08
C GLN A 152 -1.45 2.18 -0.96
N SER A 153 -2.61 2.74 -0.63
CA SER A 153 -3.74 2.88 -1.55
C SER A 153 -3.34 3.71 -2.77
N THR A 154 -2.56 4.77 -2.60
CA THR A 154 -2.12 5.61 -3.73
C THR A 154 -1.16 4.86 -4.66
N ILE A 155 -0.07 4.29 -4.12
CA ILE A 155 0.97 3.65 -4.94
C ILE A 155 0.52 2.31 -5.50
N LEU A 156 -0.06 1.46 -4.66
CA LEU A 156 -0.40 0.10 -5.05
C LEU A 156 -1.60 0.09 -6.00
N ASN A 157 -2.60 0.98 -5.81
CA ASN A 157 -3.64 1.15 -6.83
C ASN A 157 -3.05 1.65 -8.13
N TYR A 158 -2.13 2.62 -8.08
CA TYR A 158 -1.52 3.12 -9.31
C TYR A 158 -0.76 2.03 -10.08
N MET A 159 -0.04 1.14 -9.39
CA MET A 159 0.65 -0.01 -10.00
C MET A 159 -0.34 -1.02 -10.63
N VAL A 160 -1.45 -1.31 -9.95
CA VAL A 160 -2.48 -2.25 -10.45
C VAL A 160 -3.31 -1.64 -11.58
N ASP A 161 -3.76 -0.38 -11.44
CA ASP A 161 -4.53 0.34 -12.45
C ASP A 161 -3.71 0.58 -13.72
N PHE A 162 -2.40 0.74 -13.58
CA PHE A 162 -1.48 0.75 -14.69
C PHE A 162 -1.54 -0.55 -15.50
N MET A 163 -1.49 -1.71 -14.85
CA MET A 163 -1.61 -3.01 -15.52
C MET A 163 -2.98 -3.19 -16.19
N ARG A 164 -4.07 -2.78 -15.50
CA ARG A 164 -5.42 -2.76 -16.10
C ARG A 164 -5.49 -1.85 -17.33
N THR A 165 -4.87 -0.67 -17.26
CA THR A 165 -4.87 0.29 -18.36
C THR A 165 -4.11 -0.24 -19.57
N ILE A 166 -2.97 -0.90 -19.35
CA ILE A 166 -2.21 -1.59 -20.40
C ILE A 166 -3.06 -2.69 -21.04
N ALA A 167 -3.73 -3.50 -20.23
CA ALA A 167 -4.61 -4.56 -20.73
C ALA A 167 -5.75 -4.03 -21.61
N LEU A 168 -6.27 -2.83 -21.33
CA LEU A 168 -7.40 -2.23 -22.05
C LEU A 168 -7.01 -1.39 -23.26
N LYS A 169 -5.82 -0.74 -23.27
CA LYS A 169 -5.50 0.32 -24.25
C LYS A 169 -4.42 -0.02 -25.28
N ILE A 170 -3.68 -1.12 -25.13
CA ILE A 170 -2.48 -1.32 -25.99
C ILE A 170 -2.76 -1.76 -27.43
N PHE A 171 -4.00 -2.12 -27.77
CA PHE A 171 -4.37 -2.36 -29.17
C PHE A 171 -4.05 -1.18 -30.10
N GLU A 172 -3.85 0.03 -29.56
CA GLU A 172 -3.47 1.19 -30.37
C GLU A 172 -1.96 1.48 -30.36
N TRP A 173 -1.25 1.62 -29.23
CA TRP A 173 0.13 2.17 -29.21
C TRP A 173 1.15 1.47 -28.28
N ALA A 174 1.84 0.44 -28.78
CA ALA A 174 2.88 -0.28 -28.04
C ALA A 174 4.09 0.58 -27.60
N SER A 175 4.59 1.51 -28.42
CA SER A 175 5.76 2.33 -28.06
C SER A 175 5.45 3.44 -27.05
N LYS A 176 4.22 3.97 -27.05
CA LYS A 176 3.79 4.99 -26.06
C LYS A 176 3.46 4.36 -24.72
N ALA A 177 3.02 3.10 -24.73
CA ALA A 177 2.90 2.33 -23.51
C ALA A 177 4.25 2.24 -22.79
N PHE A 178 5.36 2.03 -23.49
CA PHE A 178 6.69 1.95 -22.86
C PHE A 178 7.13 3.25 -22.17
N THR A 179 6.95 4.39 -22.84
CA THR A 179 7.21 5.71 -22.24
C THR A 179 6.27 5.99 -21.07
N PHE A 180 5.01 5.56 -21.16
CA PHE A 180 4.03 5.66 -20.08
C PHE A 180 4.42 4.77 -18.88
N ILE A 181 4.83 3.52 -19.12
CA ILE A 181 5.37 2.55 -18.15
C ILE A 181 6.52 3.17 -17.35
N LYS A 182 7.52 3.69 -18.05
CA LYS A 182 8.70 4.28 -17.44
C LYS A 182 8.38 5.56 -16.66
N ASN A 183 7.50 6.42 -17.19
CA ASN A 183 7.10 7.66 -16.52
C ASN A 183 6.23 7.40 -15.28
N ALA A 184 5.30 6.45 -15.37
CA ALA A 184 4.45 6.01 -14.27
C ALA A 184 5.28 5.43 -13.13
N ALA A 185 6.19 4.51 -13.42
CA ALA A 185 7.04 3.93 -12.39
C ALA A 185 8.04 4.93 -11.79
N ASN A 186 8.63 5.82 -12.59
CA ASN A 186 9.43 6.92 -12.07
C ASN A 186 8.61 7.88 -11.20
N SER A 187 7.33 8.12 -11.53
CA SER A 187 6.43 8.91 -10.70
C SER A 187 6.17 8.23 -9.35
N VAL A 188 6.02 6.90 -9.32
CA VAL A 188 5.88 6.14 -8.08
C VAL A 188 7.15 6.24 -7.24
N VAL A 189 8.32 5.99 -7.84
CA VAL A 189 9.62 6.10 -7.15
C VAL A 189 9.83 7.52 -6.60
N ASN A 190 9.49 8.56 -7.37
CA ASN A 190 9.61 9.95 -6.92
C ASN A 190 8.58 10.28 -5.84
N PHE A 191 7.35 9.76 -5.93
CA PHE A 191 6.34 9.94 -4.89
C PHE A 191 6.78 9.29 -3.58
N VAL A 192 7.28 8.05 -3.61
CA VAL A 192 7.89 7.39 -2.44
C VAL A 192 9.04 8.22 -1.87
N LYS A 193 9.89 8.81 -2.72
CA LYS A 193 10.97 9.70 -2.26
C LYS A 193 10.48 11.04 -1.69
N SER A 194 9.30 11.52 -2.08
CA SER A 194 8.74 12.81 -1.63
C SER A 194 7.86 12.71 -0.39
N TRP A 195 7.31 11.53 -0.14
CA TRP A 195 6.42 11.28 0.99
C TRP A 195 7.19 11.06 2.31
N PHE A 196 8.44 10.62 2.20
CA PHE A 196 9.34 10.34 3.32
C PHE A 196 10.62 11.18 3.24
#